data_AF-A0A7V9H3S4-F1
#
_entry.id   AF-A0A7V9H3S4-F1
#
_cell.length_a   1.000
_cell.length_b   1.000
_cell.length_c   1.000
_cell.angle_alpha   90.00
_cell.angle_beta   90.00
_cell.angle_gamma   90.00
#
_symmetry.space_group_name_H-M   'P 1'
#
loop_
_entity.id
_entity.type
_entity.pdbx_description
1 polymer ?
#
loop_
_entity_poly.entity_id
_entity_poly.type
_entity_poly.pdbx_seq_one_letter_code
_entity_poly.pdbx_strand_id
1 'polypeptide(L)'
;MRCKRYGWRVSRYAVLLAAAFLASGCFNAGEEVSISPLPAAAGRVDPGLGPGTRPLSSGPGYKGSPSWSPGGDRIAFTVDGYVVDKPPEAGELRRWTTRDFVAEDAEWVSGDSLTVFGAVPG
;
A
#
# COMPACT_ATOMS: atom_id res chain seq x y z
N MET A 1 -20.02 9.54 64.59
CA MET A 1 -19.77 9.89 63.17
C MET A 1 -18.32 10.30 63.01
N ARG A 2 -17.51 9.56 62.25
CA ARG A 2 -16.07 9.84 62.07
C ARG A 2 -15.74 9.72 60.58
N CYS A 3 -15.52 10.85 59.92
CA CYS A 3 -15.24 10.93 58.49
C CYS A 3 -13.73 10.72 58.26
N LYS A 4 -13.31 9.68 57.53
CA LYS A 4 -11.91 9.49 57.11
C LYS A 4 -11.70 10.20 55.77
N ARG A 5 -10.90 11.27 55.77
CA ARG A 5 -10.31 11.86 54.56
C ARG A 5 -9.32 10.86 53.95
N TYR A 6 -9.66 10.28 52.80
CA TYR A 6 -8.70 9.53 51.97
C TYR A 6 -7.94 10.52 51.09
N GLY A 7 -6.72 10.88 51.52
CA GLY A 7 -5.79 11.63 50.68
C GLY A 7 -5.13 10.70 49.68
N TRP A 8 -5.43 10.85 48.40
CA TRP A 8 -4.67 10.21 47.32
C TRP A 8 -3.30 10.88 47.21
N ARG A 9 -2.27 10.23 47.76
CA ARG A 9 -0.88 10.56 47.42
C ARG A 9 -0.54 9.85 46.12
N VAL A 10 -0.64 10.56 45.00
CA VAL A 10 -0.11 10.07 43.72
C VAL A 10 1.41 10.03 43.86
N SER A 11 2.01 8.84 43.77
CA SER A 11 3.45 8.64 43.89
C SER A 11 4.16 9.32 42.71
N ARG A 12 5.22 10.10 42.98
CA ARG A 12 6.08 10.70 41.96
C ARG A 12 6.61 9.67 40.94
N TYR A 13 6.75 8.42 41.36
CA TYR A 13 7.12 7.29 40.50
C TYR A 13 6.09 6.98 39.41
N ALA A 14 4.79 7.14 39.70
CA ALA A 14 3.73 6.89 38.72
C ALA A 14 3.73 7.93 37.59
N VAL A 15 4.06 9.19 37.91
CA VAL A 15 4.19 10.28 36.93
C VAL A 15 5.44 10.08 36.06
N LEU A 16 6.56 9.65 36.65
CA LEU A 16 7.79 9.37 35.91
C LEU A 16 7.65 8.17 34.97
N LEU A 17 6.94 7.11 35.39
CA LEU A 17 6.68 5.94 34.54
C LEU A 17 5.76 6.27 33.35
N ALA A 18 4.74 7.12 33.55
CA ALA A 18 3.88 7.57 32.45
C ALA A 18 4.64 8.45 31.43
N ALA A 19 5.57 9.29 31.89
CA ALA A 19 6.41 10.10 31.00
C ALA A 19 7.37 9.24 30.16
N ALA A 20 7.90 8.15 30.72
CA ALA A 20 8.77 7.22 29.99
C ALA A 20 8.04 6.44 28.88
N PHE A 21 6.75 6.12 29.08
CA PHE A 21 5.93 5.45 28.07
C PHE A 21 5.61 6.33 26.85
N LEU A 22 5.45 7.65 27.05
CA LEU A 22 5.22 8.59 25.94
C LEU A 22 6.47 8.87 25.11
N ALA A 23 7.67 8.61 25.64
CA ALA A 23 8.94 8.81 24.95
C ALA A 23 9.38 7.61 24.09
N SER A 24 8.73 6.45 24.22
CA SER A 24 9.03 5.24 23.40
C SER A 24 8.27 5.19 22.08
N GLY A 25 7.56 6.26 21.72
CA GLY A 25 7.18 6.53 20.33
C GLY A 25 8.43 6.90 19.53
N CYS A 26 9.38 5.96 19.40
CA CYS A 26 10.50 6.09 18.50
C CYS A 26 9.92 6.24 17.10
N PHE A 27 9.90 7.48 16.62
CA PHE A 27 9.88 7.80 15.21
C PHE A 27 10.89 6.85 14.55
N ASN A 28 10.41 5.82 13.86
CA ASN A 28 11.21 5.21 12.82
C ASN A 28 11.32 6.31 11.76
N ALA A 29 12.38 7.11 11.86
CA ALA A 29 12.81 7.93 10.75
C ALA A 29 13.04 6.94 9.61
N GLY A 30 12.07 6.82 8.72
CA GLY A 30 12.20 6.00 7.53
C GLY A 30 13.47 6.45 6.84
N GLU A 31 14.43 5.53 6.71
CA GLU A 31 15.63 5.81 5.94
C GLU A 31 15.16 6.04 4.49
N GLU A 32 15.18 7.30 4.06
CA GLU A 32 14.86 7.66 2.69
C GLU A 32 16.01 7.20 1.80
N VAL A 33 15.86 6.00 1.22
CA VAL A 33 16.84 5.44 0.29
C VAL A 33 16.75 6.20 -1.03
N SER A 34 17.71 7.09 -1.28
CA SER A 34 17.83 7.80 -2.55
C SER A 34 18.27 6.84 -3.65
N ILE A 35 17.33 6.48 -4.54
CA ILE A 35 17.61 5.66 -5.72
C ILE A 35 18.18 6.59 -6.80
N SER A 36 19.44 6.38 -7.17
CA SER A 36 20.08 7.16 -8.23
C SER A 36 19.37 6.94 -9.57
N PRO A 37 19.14 8.01 -10.39
CA PRO A 37 18.55 7.86 -11.71
C PRO A 37 19.40 6.90 -12.55
N LEU A 38 18.78 5.84 -13.06
CA LEU A 38 19.44 4.93 -13.97
C LEU A 38 19.80 5.70 -15.25
N PRO A 39 21.06 5.67 -15.72
CA PRO A 39 21.40 6.26 -17.00
C PRO A 39 20.53 5.63 -18.08
N ALA A 40 20.16 6.40 -19.11
CA ALA A 40 19.39 5.91 -20.26
C ALA A 40 20.24 4.88 -21.03
N ALA A 41 20.34 3.67 -20.52
CA ALA A 41 21.05 2.57 -21.15
C ALA A 41 20.17 1.97 -22.24
N ALA A 42 20.75 1.75 -23.41
CA ALA A 42 20.14 1.09 -24.56
C ALA A 42 19.89 -0.43 -24.35
N GLY A 43 19.65 -0.86 -23.11
CA GLY A 43 19.50 -2.26 -22.72
C GLY A 43 18.67 -2.41 -21.45
N ARG A 44 18.25 -3.65 -21.15
CA ARG A 44 17.46 -3.97 -19.96
C ARG A 44 18.30 -3.68 -18.71
N VAL A 45 18.03 -2.54 -18.09
CA VAL A 45 18.70 -2.14 -16.85
C VAL A 45 18.25 -3.08 -15.75
N ASP A 46 19.21 -3.67 -15.02
CA ASP A 46 18.91 -4.30 -13.74
C ASP A 46 18.49 -3.19 -12.77
N PRO A 47 17.22 -3.14 -12.34
CA PRO A 47 16.75 -2.09 -11.46
C PRO A 47 17.30 -2.22 -10.03
N GLY A 48 18.15 -3.21 -9.72
CA GLY A 48 18.71 -3.40 -8.38
C GLY A 48 17.66 -3.89 -7.37
N LEU A 49 16.56 -4.46 -7.83
CA LEU A 49 15.44 -4.93 -7.00
C LEU A 49 15.75 -6.25 -6.27
N GLY A 50 16.95 -6.78 -6.43
CA GLY A 50 17.38 -8.05 -5.83
C GLY A 50 17.01 -9.28 -6.64
N PRO A 51 17.62 -10.43 -6.32
CA PRO A 51 17.41 -11.70 -7.02
C PRO A 51 15.96 -12.17 -6.88
N GLY A 52 15.41 -12.78 -7.94
CA GLY A 52 14.04 -13.29 -7.96
C GLY A 52 12.98 -12.26 -8.33
N THR A 53 13.34 -10.98 -8.51
CA THR A 53 12.40 -9.98 -9.00
C THR A 53 12.03 -10.21 -10.46
N ARG A 54 10.73 -10.26 -10.73
CA ARG A 54 10.18 -10.35 -12.09
C ARG A 54 9.07 -9.31 -12.28
N PRO A 55 8.85 -8.85 -13.52
CA PRO A 55 7.72 -7.97 -13.80
C PRO A 55 6.39 -8.69 -13.49
N LEU A 56 5.48 -7.97 -12.84
CA LEU A 56 4.11 -8.42 -12.61
C LEU A 56 3.28 -8.45 -13.92
N SER A 57 3.50 -7.46 -14.77
CA SER A 57 2.84 -7.23 -16.05
C SER A 57 3.86 -6.89 -17.14
N SER A 58 3.53 -7.17 -18.41
CA SER A 58 4.38 -6.91 -19.57
C SER A 58 3.55 -6.50 -20.79
N GLY A 59 4.20 -5.97 -21.83
CA GLY A 59 3.54 -5.50 -23.05
C GLY A 59 3.35 -3.97 -23.08
N PRO A 60 2.70 -3.43 -24.13
CA PRO A 60 2.45 -2.00 -24.29
C PRO A 60 1.43 -1.47 -23.26
N GLY A 61 1.24 -0.15 -23.25
CA GLY A 61 0.26 0.52 -22.41
C GLY A 61 0.77 1.02 -21.06
N TYR A 62 0.11 2.03 -20.51
CA TYR A 62 0.36 2.56 -19.19
C TYR A 62 -0.26 1.66 -18.13
N LYS A 63 0.55 1.29 -17.11
CA LYS A 63 0.08 0.55 -15.94
C LYS A 63 0.23 1.43 -14.71
N GLY A 64 -0.81 1.48 -13.89
CA GLY A 64 -0.83 2.34 -12.71
C GLY A 64 -1.81 1.86 -11.66
N SER A 65 -1.96 2.68 -10.63
CA SER A 65 -2.99 2.53 -9.59
C SER A 65 -3.11 1.12 -9.02
N PRO A 66 -2.02 0.53 -8.50
CA PRO A 66 -2.06 -0.82 -7.95
C PRO A 66 -2.83 -0.87 -6.63
N SER A 67 -3.65 -1.90 -6.44
CA SER A 67 -4.34 -2.18 -5.17
C SER A 67 -4.30 -3.67 -4.86
N TRP A 68 -3.90 -4.02 -3.63
CA TRP A 68 -3.86 -5.40 -3.16
C TRP A 68 -5.23 -5.83 -2.63
N SER A 69 -5.66 -7.04 -2.98
CA SER A 69 -6.80 -7.67 -2.32
C SER A 69 -6.52 -7.82 -0.83
N PRO A 70 -7.53 -7.74 0.07
CA PRO A 70 -7.32 -7.91 1.51
C PRO A 70 -6.62 -9.22 1.91
N GLY A 71 -6.81 -10.29 1.13
CA GLY A 71 -6.13 -11.58 1.33
C GLY A 71 -4.69 -11.66 0.81
N GLY A 72 -4.22 -10.63 0.11
CA GLY A 72 -2.88 -10.56 -0.49
C GLY A 72 -2.63 -11.52 -1.66
N ASP A 73 -3.65 -12.26 -2.10
CA ASP A 73 -3.53 -13.27 -3.16
C ASP A 73 -3.68 -12.69 -4.56
N ARG A 74 -4.24 -11.47 -4.69
CA ARG A 74 -4.37 -10.77 -5.97
C ARG A 74 -3.98 -9.30 -5.88
N ILE A 75 -3.54 -8.76 -7.01
CA ILE A 75 -3.28 -7.34 -7.21
C ILE A 75 -4.09 -6.85 -8.40
N ALA A 76 -4.88 -5.80 -8.18
CA ALA A 76 -5.58 -5.05 -9.21
C ALA A 76 -4.71 -3.87 -9.65
N PHE A 77 -4.80 -3.47 -10.92
CA PHE A 77 -4.12 -2.29 -11.46
C PHE A 77 -4.81 -1.83 -12.74
N THR A 78 -4.57 -0.57 -13.13
CA THR A 78 -5.03 -0.03 -14.40
C THR A 78 -4.10 -0.42 -15.54
N VAL A 79 -4.64 -0.67 -16.73
CA VAL A 79 -3.91 -0.89 -17.99
C VAL A 79 -4.64 -0.15 -19.11
N ASP A 80 -4.08 0.97 -19.58
CA ASP A 80 -4.68 1.83 -20.61
C ASP A 80 -6.19 2.10 -20.39
N GLY A 81 -6.57 2.44 -19.15
CA GLY A 81 -7.96 2.73 -18.78
C GLY A 81 -8.81 1.51 -18.42
N TYR A 82 -8.28 0.29 -18.51
CA TYR A 82 -8.96 -0.90 -18.01
C TYR A 82 -8.53 -1.24 -16.59
N VAL A 83 -9.44 -1.75 -15.76
CA VAL A 83 -9.05 -2.39 -14.50
C VAL A 83 -8.93 -3.89 -14.71
N VAL A 84 -7.81 -4.43 -14.28
CA VAL A 84 -7.51 -5.85 -14.33
C VAL A 84 -6.94 -6.30 -13.00
N ASP A 85 -7.05 -7.59 -12.69
CA ASP A 85 -6.37 -8.18 -11.55
C ASP A 85 -5.80 -9.56 -11.87
N LYS A 86 -4.72 -9.92 -11.18
CA LYS A 86 -4.10 -11.24 -11.29
C LYS A 86 -3.42 -11.61 -9.98
N PRO A 87 -3.11 -12.90 -9.77
CA PRO A 87 -2.16 -13.29 -8.76
C PRO A 87 -0.84 -12.52 -8.92
N PRO A 88 -0.12 -12.21 -7.83
CA PRO A 88 1.21 -11.62 -7.93
C PRO A 88 2.20 -12.61 -8.57
N GLU A 89 1.93 -13.90 -8.36
CA GLU A 89 2.53 -15.00 -9.10
C GLU A 89 2.12 -15.03 -10.57
N ALA A 90 2.88 -15.76 -11.38
CA ALA A 90 2.43 -16.05 -12.74
C ALA A 90 1.03 -16.65 -12.68
N GLY A 91 0.12 -16.16 -13.53
CA GLY A 91 -1.29 -16.50 -13.42
C GLY A 91 -2.15 -15.72 -14.42
N GLU A 92 -3.40 -16.15 -14.52
CA GLU A 92 -4.38 -15.55 -15.42
C GLU A 92 -4.78 -14.14 -14.96
N LEU A 93 -4.94 -13.26 -15.94
CA LEU A 93 -5.38 -11.89 -15.74
C LEU A 93 -6.88 -11.81 -16.00
N ARG A 94 -7.63 -11.34 -15.00
CA ARG A 94 -9.06 -11.07 -15.09
C ARG A 94 -9.27 -9.58 -15.33
N ARG A 95 -10.25 -9.24 -16.16
CA ARG A 95 -10.65 -7.87 -16.45
C ARG A 95 -11.97 -7.53 -15.76
N TRP A 96 -12.07 -6.32 -15.21
CA TRP A 96 -13.23 -5.83 -14.47
C TRP A 96 -14.07 -4.81 -15.23
N THR A 97 -13.46 -3.99 -16.09
CA THR A 97 -14.17 -2.94 -16.83
C THR A 97 -14.40 -3.30 -18.29
N THR A 98 -15.39 -2.69 -18.91
CA THR A 98 -15.67 -2.81 -20.35
C THR A 98 -14.77 -1.89 -21.18
N ARG A 99 -14.86 -1.94 -22.52
CA ARG A 99 -13.94 -1.21 -23.43
C ARG A 99 -14.23 0.28 -23.54
N ASP A 100 -15.45 0.65 -23.20
CA ASP A 100 -16.03 1.99 -23.21
C ASP A 100 -15.88 2.72 -21.88
N PHE A 101 -15.25 2.11 -20.87
CA PHE A 101 -14.97 2.74 -19.59
C PHE A 101 -13.48 3.05 -19.45
N VAL A 102 -13.17 4.27 -19.04
CA VAL A 102 -11.81 4.72 -18.73
C VAL A 102 -11.66 4.81 -17.22
N ALA A 103 -10.98 3.82 -16.65
CA ALA A 103 -10.64 3.74 -15.25
C ALA A 103 -9.35 4.48 -14.93
N GLU A 104 -9.39 5.25 -13.85
CA GLU A 104 -8.26 6.00 -13.32
C GLU A 104 -7.67 5.31 -12.09
N ASP A 105 -8.52 4.65 -11.29
CA ASP A 105 -8.12 4.01 -10.04
C ASP A 105 -9.03 2.81 -9.69
N ALA A 106 -8.53 1.91 -8.86
CA ALA A 106 -9.26 0.75 -8.36
C ALA A 106 -8.84 0.42 -6.93
N GLU A 107 -9.83 0.16 -6.07
CA GLU A 107 -9.62 -0.19 -4.67
C GLU A 107 -10.39 -1.46 -4.31
N TRP A 108 -9.68 -2.44 -3.74
CA TRP A 108 -10.34 -3.63 -3.22
C TRP A 108 -11.15 -3.32 -1.96
N VAL A 109 -12.40 -3.76 -1.97
CA VAL A 109 -13.31 -3.67 -0.82
C VAL A 109 -13.32 -4.99 -0.04
N SER A 110 -13.31 -6.11 -0.75
CA SER A 110 -13.27 -7.48 -0.22
C SER A 110 -12.52 -8.40 -1.18
N GLY A 111 -12.38 -9.70 -0.88
CA GLY A 111 -11.68 -10.65 -1.78
C GLY A 111 -12.32 -10.83 -3.16
N ASP A 112 -13.57 -10.41 -3.32
CA ASP A 112 -14.39 -10.57 -4.53
C ASP A 112 -15.04 -9.27 -5.02
N SER A 113 -14.80 -8.14 -4.34
CA SER A 113 -15.39 -6.85 -4.68
C SER A 113 -14.34 -5.77 -4.84
N LEU A 114 -14.42 -5.05 -5.97
CA LEU A 114 -13.49 -4.01 -6.36
C LEU A 114 -14.29 -2.75 -6.71
N THR A 115 -13.98 -1.64 -6.04
CA THR A 115 -14.46 -0.32 -6.44
C THR A 115 -13.57 0.19 -7.57
N VAL A 116 -14.18 0.72 -8.62
CA VAL A 116 -13.47 1.28 -9.77
C VAL A 116 -13.89 2.72 -9.97
N PHE A 117 -12.90 3.62 -10.02
CA PHE A 117 -13.10 5.04 -10.27
C PHE A 117 -12.74 5.37 -11.72
N GLY A 118 -13.58 6.18 -12.37
CA GLY A 118 -13.41 6.56 -13.77
C GLY A 118 -14.71 7.03 -14.41
N ALA A 119 -14.71 7.11 -15.75
CA ALA A 119 -15.85 7.58 -16.52
C ALA A 119 -15.99 6.85 -17.87
N VAL A 120 -17.21 6.88 -18.40
CA VAL A 120 -17.48 6.55 -19.81
C VAL A 120 -17.27 7.83 -20.62
N PRO A 121 -16.36 7.86 -21.60
CA PRO A 121 -16.20 9.01 -22.49
C PRO A 121 -17.50 9.26 -23.27
N GLY A 122 -17.87 10.54 -23.41
CA GLY A 122 -19.03 10.98 -24.18
C GLY A 122 -18.77 11.10 -25.68
#